data_AF-A0A956YF24-F1
#
_entry.id   AF-A0A956YF24-F1
#
_cell.length_a   1.000
_cell.length_b   1.000
_cell.length_c   1.000
_cell.angle_alpha   90.00
_cell.angle_beta   90.00
_cell.angle_gamma   90.00
#
_symmetry.space_group_name_H-M   'P 1'
#
loop_
_entity.id
_entity.type
_entity.pdbx_description
1 polymer ?
#
loop_
_entity_poly.entity_id
_entity_poly.type
_entity_poly.pdbx_seq_one_letter_code
_entity_poly.pdbx_strand_id
1 'polypeptide(L)'
;MLDKIRQVVTRYDEIERQMTDPAVLADHVKLTELAQERSDLQALVEAYREHERVEQELTDARELAELETGEMAELAEMEIETLEARLESLDGEMRHLLVPKDPRDERNVFVEIRAGAGGDEAGIFAADLLRMYMRYAEGRKWKPTILEENSTGVGGYKEVIFSVKGKGAYSRFKYESGVHRVQRVPQTESQGRIHTSTATVAVMPEIDEVDIAIDPKDLEITATFSSGPGGQHMQKNATAARIVHIPTGIAVKIQSERSLTQNKQLGIAIIQARLQEIEEDKQHTAVAA
;
A
#
# COMPACT_ATOMS: atom_id res chain seq x y z
N MET A 1 -25.82 -5.99 10.15
CA MET A 1 -24.36 -6.09 10.39
C MET A 1 -24.00 -7.50 10.78
N LEU A 2 -24.52 -7.98 11.91
CA LEU A 2 -24.30 -9.34 12.42
C LEU A 2 -24.62 -10.45 11.40
N ASP A 3 -25.70 -10.33 10.62
CA ASP A 3 -26.01 -11.34 9.58
C ASP A 3 -24.91 -11.49 8.51
N LYS A 4 -24.24 -10.39 8.14
CA LYS A 4 -23.10 -10.43 7.22
C LYS A 4 -21.89 -11.08 7.89
N ILE A 5 -21.66 -10.79 9.17
CA ILE A 5 -20.56 -11.39 9.94
C ILE A 5 -20.79 -12.89 10.09
N ARG A 6 -22.02 -13.35 10.34
CA ARG A 6 -22.34 -14.79 10.37
C ARG A 6 -22.04 -15.50 9.05
N GLN A 7 -22.28 -14.85 7.91
CA GLN A 7 -21.88 -15.39 6.61
C GLN A 7 -20.35 -15.52 6.51
N VAL A 8 -19.60 -14.54 7.01
CA VAL A 8 -18.14 -14.59 7.07
C VAL A 8 -17.66 -15.73 7.98
N VAL A 9 -18.25 -15.91 9.16
CA VAL A 9 -17.93 -17.02 10.08
C VAL A 9 -18.22 -18.37 9.42
N THR A 10 -19.36 -18.50 8.74
CA THR A 10 -19.72 -19.71 7.99
C THR A 10 -18.67 -20.03 6.92
N ARG A 11 -18.21 -19.02 6.19
CA ARG A 11 -17.14 -19.15 5.19
C ARG A 11 -15.80 -19.54 5.84
N TYR A 12 -15.46 -18.93 6.97
CA TYR A 12 -14.25 -19.25 7.73
C TYR A 12 -14.23 -20.73 8.16
N ASP A 13 -15.32 -21.22 8.73
CA ASP A 13 -15.45 -22.63 9.15
C ASP A 13 -15.42 -23.59 7.95
N GLU A 14 -15.99 -23.18 6.81
CA GLU A 14 -15.89 -23.94 5.56
C GLU A 14 -14.44 -24.04 5.07
N ILE A 15 -13.69 -22.93 5.09
CA ILE A 15 -12.27 -22.91 4.71
C ILE A 15 -11.47 -23.82 5.63
N GLU A 16 -11.66 -23.75 6.95
CA GLU A 16 -10.98 -24.65 7.89
C GLU A 16 -11.27 -26.12 7.58
N ARG A 17 -12.52 -26.44 7.23
CA ARG A 17 -12.88 -27.80 6.81
C ARG A 17 -12.19 -28.19 5.49
N GLN A 18 -12.20 -27.31 4.49
CA GLN A 18 -11.55 -27.57 3.19
C GLN A 18 -10.04 -27.78 3.32
N MET A 19 -9.38 -27.05 4.22
CA MET A 19 -7.94 -27.21 4.48
C MET A 19 -7.57 -28.55 5.13
N THR A 20 -8.54 -29.31 5.66
CA THR A 20 -8.32 -30.69 6.13
C THR A 20 -8.47 -31.75 5.05
N ASP A 21 -8.95 -31.40 3.85
CA ASP A 21 -9.13 -32.33 2.75
C ASP A 21 -7.77 -32.74 2.14
N PRO A 22 -7.44 -34.04 2.06
CA PRO A 22 -6.21 -34.52 1.42
C PRO A 22 -6.00 -34.02 -0.02
N ALA A 23 -7.09 -33.78 -0.77
CA ALA A 23 -7.00 -33.25 -2.13
C ALA A 23 -6.53 -31.79 -2.16
N VAL A 24 -6.92 -30.99 -1.17
CA VAL A 24 -6.48 -29.59 -1.01
C VAL A 24 -5.05 -29.53 -0.48
N LEU A 25 -4.70 -30.40 0.47
CA LEU A 25 -3.34 -30.48 1.00
C LEU A 25 -2.30 -30.87 -0.08
N ALA A 26 -2.72 -31.60 -1.10
CA ALA A 26 -1.88 -31.96 -2.24
C ALA A 26 -1.74 -30.83 -3.29
N ASP A 27 -2.61 -29.82 -3.27
CA ASP A 27 -2.59 -28.67 -4.18
C ASP A 27 -2.03 -27.43 -3.46
N HIS A 28 -0.74 -27.17 -3.65
CA HIS A 28 -0.05 -26.06 -3.01
C HIS A 28 -0.66 -24.69 -3.34
N VAL A 29 -1.17 -24.48 -4.56
CA VAL A 29 -1.74 -23.19 -4.97
C VAL A 29 -3.04 -22.96 -4.21
N LYS A 30 -3.94 -23.95 -4.27
CA LYS A 30 -5.23 -23.87 -3.59
C LYS A 30 -5.10 -23.78 -2.07
N LEU A 31 -4.12 -24.47 -1.49
CA LEU A 31 -3.83 -24.38 -0.06
C LEU A 31 -3.35 -22.98 0.33
N THR A 32 -2.51 -22.34 -0.48
CA THR A 32 -2.04 -20.96 -0.23
C THR A 32 -3.19 -19.95 -0.34
N GLU A 33 -4.04 -20.07 -1.35
CA GLU A 33 -5.24 -19.22 -1.50
C GLU A 33 -6.17 -19.32 -0.29
N LEU A 34 -6.49 -20.54 0.14
CA LEU A 34 -7.35 -20.77 1.31
C LEU A 34 -6.70 -20.30 2.62
N ALA A 35 -5.38 -20.47 2.77
CA ALA A 35 -4.66 -19.97 3.94
C ALA A 35 -4.69 -18.44 4.02
N GLN A 36 -4.57 -17.76 2.87
CA GLN A 36 -4.67 -16.30 2.80
C GLN A 36 -6.09 -15.84 3.14
N GLU A 37 -7.11 -16.44 2.52
CA GLU A 37 -8.52 -16.12 2.81
C GLU A 37 -8.85 -16.35 4.29
N ARG A 38 -8.40 -17.46 4.89
CA ARG A 38 -8.56 -17.72 6.33
C ARG A 38 -7.91 -16.64 7.17
N SER A 39 -6.67 -16.25 6.85
CA SER A 39 -5.94 -15.22 7.57
C SER A 39 -6.63 -13.86 7.51
N ASP A 40 -7.27 -13.54 6.38
CA ASP A 40 -7.96 -12.26 6.19
C ASP A 40 -9.24 -12.16 7.02
N LEU A 41 -9.94 -13.28 7.20
CA LEU A 41 -11.21 -13.37 7.95
C LEU A 41 -11.00 -13.58 9.46
N GLN A 42 -9.86 -14.14 9.88
CA GLN A 42 -9.61 -14.58 11.25
C GLN A 42 -9.92 -13.52 12.31
N ALA A 43 -9.43 -12.29 12.13
CA ALA A 43 -9.64 -11.22 13.12
C ALA A 43 -11.13 -10.87 13.31
N LEU A 44 -11.92 -10.87 12.24
CA LEU A 44 -13.35 -10.59 12.32
C LEU A 44 -14.11 -11.73 13.00
N VAL A 45 -13.72 -12.97 12.75
CA VAL A 45 -14.31 -14.16 13.38
C VAL A 45 -13.99 -14.22 14.86
N GLU A 46 -12.74 -13.92 15.26
CA GLU A 46 -12.34 -13.84 16.67
C GLU A 46 -13.10 -12.74 17.41
N ALA A 47 -13.20 -11.54 16.83
CA ALA A 47 -13.97 -10.44 17.42
C ALA A 47 -15.46 -10.79 17.56
N TYR A 48 -16.04 -11.50 16.59
CA TYR A 48 -17.44 -11.93 16.64
C TYR A 48 -17.69 -13.01 17.69
N ARG A 49 -16.82 -14.04 17.78
CA ARG A 49 -16.95 -15.09 18.80
C ARG A 49 -16.78 -14.52 20.21
N GLU A 50 -15.89 -13.54 20.36
CA GLU A 50 -15.75 -12.78 21.60
C GLU A 50 -17.01 -11.97 21.92
N HIS A 51 -17.59 -11.29 20.93
CA HIS A 51 -18.86 -10.59 21.10
C HIS A 51 -19.98 -11.53 21.57
N GLU A 52 -20.15 -12.71 20.96
CA GLU A 52 -21.16 -13.70 21.39
C GLU A 52 -20.93 -14.16 22.83
N ARG A 53 -19.67 -14.34 23.23
CA ARG A 53 -19.31 -14.71 24.60
C ARG A 53 -19.67 -13.61 25.60
N VAL A 54 -19.29 -12.35 25.31
CA VAL A 54 -19.58 -11.20 26.18
C VAL A 54 -21.10 -10.93 26.24
N GLU A 55 -21.83 -11.18 25.15
CA GLU A 55 -23.30 -11.05 25.12
C GLU A 55 -23.96 -12.10 26.03
N GLN A 56 -23.43 -13.33 26.07
CA GLN A 56 -23.88 -14.35 27.02
C GLN A 56 -23.53 -13.99 28.46
N GLU A 57 -22.28 -13.57 28.73
CA GLU A 57 -21.84 -13.12 30.05
C GLU A 57 -22.72 -11.96 30.57
N LEU A 58 -23.10 -11.02 29.69
CA LEU A 58 -23.99 -9.91 30.01
C LEU A 58 -25.41 -10.38 30.34
N THR A 59 -25.90 -11.40 29.63
CA THR A 59 -27.21 -11.99 29.90
C THR A 59 -27.21 -12.65 31.28
N ASP A 60 -26.19 -13.46 31.58
CA ASP A 60 -26.03 -14.14 32.87
C ASP A 60 -25.89 -13.13 34.02
N ALA A 61 -25.14 -12.04 33.83
CA ALA A 61 -24.98 -10.98 34.83
C ALA A 61 -26.29 -10.22 35.10
N ARG A 62 -27.10 -9.97 34.05
CA ARG A 62 -28.44 -9.38 34.20
C ARG A 62 -29.39 -10.28 34.97
N GLU A 63 -29.39 -11.58 34.68
CA GLU A 63 -30.18 -12.55 35.44
C GLU A 63 -29.75 -12.59 36.92
N LEU A 64 -28.43 -12.55 37.19
CA LEU A 64 -27.91 -12.51 38.56
C LEU A 64 -28.33 -11.24 39.31
N ALA A 65 -28.27 -10.08 38.66
CA ALA A 65 -28.70 -8.80 39.24
C ALA A 65 -30.20 -8.79 39.57
N GLU A 66 -31.03 -9.49 38.79
CA GLU A 66 -32.47 -9.62 39.06
C GLU A 66 -32.79 -10.61 40.20
N LEU A 67 -31.99 -11.67 40.36
CA LEU A 67 -32.25 -12.76 41.31
C LEU A 67 -31.63 -12.53 42.69
N GLU A 68 -30.52 -11.80 42.79
CA GLU A 68 -29.77 -11.56 44.03
C GLU A 68 -30.13 -10.22 44.68
N THR A 69 -29.69 -10.00 45.93
CA THR A 69 -29.92 -8.74 46.64
C THR A 69 -28.69 -8.28 47.42
N GLY A 70 -28.60 -6.98 47.70
CA GLY A 70 -27.49 -6.40 48.45
C GLY A 70 -26.19 -6.41 47.64
N GLU A 71 -25.08 -6.73 48.30
CA GLU A 71 -23.72 -6.64 47.73
C GLU A 71 -23.54 -7.46 46.43
N MET A 72 -24.21 -8.61 46.29
CA MET A 72 -24.14 -9.42 45.07
C MET A 72 -24.85 -8.78 43.87
N ALA A 73 -25.97 -8.09 44.10
CA ALA A 73 -26.67 -7.38 43.03
C ALA A 73 -25.86 -6.15 42.58
N GLU A 74 -25.26 -5.41 43.52
CA GLU A 74 -24.39 -4.27 43.21
C GLU A 74 -23.14 -4.68 42.40
N LEU A 75 -22.54 -5.84 42.74
CA LEU A 75 -21.42 -6.40 41.97
C LEU A 75 -21.85 -6.78 40.54
N ALA A 76 -23.02 -7.38 40.39
CA ALA A 76 -23.57 -7.74 39.08
C ALA A 76 -23.87 -6.49 38.22
N GLU A 77 -24.40 -5.42 38.81
CA GLU A 77 -24.63 -4.14 38.10
C GLU A 77 -23.32 -3.50 37.61
N MET A 78 -22.25 -3.55 38.40
CA MET A 78 -20.92 -3.07 37.97
C MET A 78 -20.33 -3.93 36.83
N GLU A 79 -20.57 -5.24 36.87
CA GLU A 79 -20.15 -6.16 35.82
C GLU A 79 -20.92 -5.89 34.51
N ILE A 80 -22.23 -5.64 34.59
CA ILE A 80 -23.07 -5.24 33.45
C ILE A 80 -22.51 -4.01 32.75
N GLU A 81 -22.18 -2.93 33.48
CA GLU A 81 -21.61 -1.70 32.89
C GLU A 81 -20.29 -1.98 32.14
N THR A 82 -19.45 -2.84 32.72
CA THR A 82 -18.18 -3.23 32.12
C THR A 82 -18.38 -4.06 30.84
N LEU A 83 -19.31 -5.00 30.86
CA LEU A 83 -19.63 -5.86 29.72
C LEU A 83 -20.32 -5.07 28.60
N GLU A 84 -21.19 -4.12 28.91
CA GLU A 84 -21.80 -3.22 27.92
C GLU A 84 -20.76 -2.35 27.20
N ALA A 85 -19.83 -1.76 27.95
CA ALA A 85 -18.73 -0.99 27.37
C ALA A 85 -17.82 -1.87 26.49
N ARG A 86 -17.61 -3.14 26.90
CA ARG A 86 -16.85 -4.11 26.11
C ARG A 86 -17.57 -4.47 24.82
N LEU A 87 -18.89 -4.69 24.84
CA LEU A 87 -19.70 -4.93 23.65
C LEU A 87 -19.62 -3.76 22.68
N GLU A 88 -19.77 -2.52 23.15
CA GLU A 88 -19.68 -1.34 22.28
C GLU A 88 -18.31 -1.24 21.57
N SER A 89 -17.23 -1.54 22.29
CA SER A 89 -15.87 -1.58 21.75
C SER A 89 -15.72 -2.66 20.66
N LEU A 90 -16.21 -3.88 20.93
CA LEU A 90 -16.20 -4.99 19.96
C LEU A 90 -17.04 -4.67 18.73
N ASP A 91 -18.17 -3.99 18.91
CA ASP A 91 -19.03 -3.53 17.83
C ASP A 91 -18.29 -2.54 16.90
N GLY A 92 -17.54 -1.60 17.48
CA GLY A 92 -16.67 -0.69 16.74
C GLY A 92 -15.55 -1.41 15.99
N GLU A 93 -14.90 -2.37 16.64
CA GLU A 93 -13.84 -3.20 16.04
C GLU A 93 -14.37 -4.02 14.85
N MET A 94 -15.49 -4.73 15.02
CA MET A 94 -16.12 -5.50 13.95
C MET A 94 -16.54 -4.61 12.77
N ARG A 95 -17.07 -3.41 13.03
CA ARG A 95 -17.39 -2.45 11.96
C ARG A 95 -16.16 -2.03 11.16
N HIS A 96 -15.03 -1.83 11.83
CA HIS A 96 -13.77 -1.52 11.16
C HIS A 96 -13.28 -2.69 10.31
N LEU A 97 -13.37 -3.91 10.84
CA LEU A 97 -12.95 -5.14 10.16
C LEU A 97 -13.86 -5.53 8.97
N LEU A 98 -15.10 -5.05 8.92
CA LEU A 98 -16.01 -5.24 7.79
C LEU A 98 -15.65 -4.40 6.56
N VAL A 99 -14.74 -3.44 6.67
CA VAL A 99 -14.26 -2.67 5.51
C VAL A 99 -13.45 -3.62 4.61
N PRO A 100 -13.87 -3.84 3.35
CA PRO A 100 -13.13 -4.70 2.43
C PRO A 100 -11.68 -4.22 2.32
N LYS A 101 -10.73 -5.11 2.59
CA LYS A 101 -9.31 -4.83 2.39
C LYS A 101 -9.04 -4.84 0.90
N ASP A 102 -8.29 -3.86 0.41
CA ASP A 102 -7.75 -3.93 -0.95
C ASP A 102 -6.67 -5.03 -0.94
N PRO A 103 -6.72 -6.04 -1.83
CA PRO A 103 -5.70 -7.09 -1.87
C PRO A 103 -4.29 -6.54 -2.10
N ARG A 104 -4.16 -5.31 -2.61
CA ARG A 104 -2.90 -4.61 -2.83
C ARG A 104 -2.38 -3.92 -1.56
N ASP A 105 -3.18 -3.79 -0.49
CA ASP A 105 -2.85 -3.01 0.70
C ASP A 105 -1.57 -3.47 1.39
N GLU A 106 -1.30 -4.77 1.40
CA GLU A 106 -0.09 -5.32 2.02
C GLU A 106 1.18 -5.14 1.18
N ARG A 107 1.05 -4.79 -0.11
CA ARG A 107 2.16 -4.75 -1.07
C ARG A 107 3.10 -3.56 -0.80
N ASN A 108 4.33 -3.70 -1.30
CA ASN A 108 5.25 -2.58 -1.43
C ASN A 108 4.71 -1.57 -2.44
N VAL A 109 5.34 -0.39 -2.51
CA VAL A 109 4.86 0.70 -3.36
C VAL A 109 6.00 1.38 -4.11
N PHE A 110 5.75 1.68 -5.38
CA PHE A 110 6.50 2.64 -6.17
C PHE A 110 5.79 3.98 -6.13
N VAL A 111 6.54 5.03 -5.83
CA VAL A 111 6.03 6.40 -5.82
C VAL A 111 6.84 7.20 -6.82
N GLU A 112 6.13 7.87 -7.71
CA GLU A 112 6.69 8.71 -8.74
C GLU A 112 6.23 10.15 -8.54
N ILE A 113 7.19 11.07 -8.40
CA ILE A 113 6.94 12.49 -8.23
C ILE A 113 7.44 13.23 -9.46
N ARG A 114 6.56 14.01 -10.10
CA ARG A 114 6.91 14.86 -11.24
C ARG A 114 6.62 16.32 -10.93
N ALA A 115 7.54 17.19 -11.32
CA ALA A 115 7.32 18.63 -11.27
C ALA A 115 6.20 19.03 -12.24
N GLY A 116 5.24 19.82 -11.75
CA GLY A 116 4.12 20.34 -12.52
C GLY A 116 4.37 21.78 -12.98
N ALA A 117 3.36 22.64 -12.82
CA ALA A 117 3.46 24.05 -13.14
C ALA A 117 4.27 24.79 -12.06
N GLY A 118 5.15 25.72 -12.46
CA GLY A 118 5.97 26.51 -11.52
C GLY A 118 7.47 26.49 -11.79
N GLY A 119 7.93 25.82 -12.86
CA GLY A 119 9.34 25.82 -13.28
C GLY A 119 10.27 25.26 -12.20
N ASP A 120 11.36 25.96 -11.91
CA ASP A 120 12.35 25.57 -10.90
C ASP A 120 11.73 25.35 -9.52
N GLU A 121 10.73 26.16 -9.14
CA GLU A 121 10.04 26.01 -7.86
C GLU A 121 9.23 24.71 -7.77
N ALA A 122 8.64 24.26 -8.88
CA ALA A 122 7.95 22.96 -8.91
C ALA A 122 8.94 21.80 -8.70
N GLY A 123 10.18 21.93 -9.21
CA GLY A 123 11.23 20.96 -8.97
C GLY A 123 11.71 20.94 -7.51
N ILE A 124 11.86 22.10 -6.90
CA ILE A 124 12.20 22.22 -5.46
C ILE A 124 11.06 21.63 -4.62
N PHE A 125 9.81 21.89 -4.98
CA PHE A 125 8.66 21.30 -4.31
C PHE A 125 8.60 19.77 -4.44
N ALA A 126 8.95 19.22 -5.61
CA ALA A 126 9.09 17.77 -5.78
C ALA A 126 10.17 17.17 -4.85
N ALA A 127 11.29 17.88 -4.64
CA ALA A 127 12.31 17.47 -3.67
C ALA A 127 11.81 17.54 -2.21
N ASP A 128 11.00 18.54 -1.88
CA ASP A 128 10.36 18.63 -0.56
C ASP A 128 9.41 17.44 -0.30
N LEU A 129 8.59 17.08 -1.30
CA LEU A 129 7.70 15.91 -1.23
C LEU A 129 8.49 14.61 -1.08
N LEU A 130 9.55 14.42 -1.88
CA LEU A 130 10.43 13.26 -1.75
C LEU A 130 10.99 13.16 -0.32
N ARG A 131 11.55 14.24 0.21
CA ARG A 131 12.10 14.30 1.56
C ARG A 131 11.04 14.01 2.63
N MET A 132 9.83 14.52 2.46
CA MET A 132 8.70 14.26 3.36
C MET A 132 8.35 12.77 3.38
N TYR A 133 8.16 12.16 2.20
CA TYR A 133 7.77 10.75 2.10
C TYR A 133 8.87 9.80 2.56
N MET A 134 10.14 10.10 2.25
CA MET A 134 11.28 9.30 2.75
C MET A 134 11.32 9.29 4.28
N ARG A 135 11.19 10.45 4.93
CA ARG A 135 11.16 10.55 6.40
C ARG A 135 9.95 9.85 7.01
N TYR A 136 8.78 9.97 6.38
CA TYR A 136 7.59 9.25 6.80
C TYR A 136 7.77 7.74 6.75
N ALA A 137 8.37 7.22 5.67
CA ALA A 137 8.66 5.79 5.51
C ALA A 137 9.68 5.30 6.56
N GLU A 138 10.75 6.05 6.78
CA GLU A 138 11.76 5.73 7.81
C GLU A 138 11.15 5.69 9.22
N GLY A 139 10.28 6.66 9.55
CA GLY A 139 9.57 6.71 10.84
C GLY A 139 8.66 5.49 11.07
N ARG A 140 8.23 4.82 10.00
CA ARG A 140 7.47 3.56 10.03
C ARG A 140 8.33 2.31 9.97
N LYS A 141 9.65 2.45 10.04
CA LYS A 141 10.63 1.36 9.86
C LYS A 141 10.52 0.67 8.50
N TRP A 142 9.98 1.36 7.50
CA TRP A 142 10.04 0.91 6.12
C TRP A 142 11.37 1.30 5.48
N LYS A 143 11.71 0.66 4.37
CA LYS A 143 12.97 0.90 3.65
C LYS A 143 12.68 1.66 2.35
N PRO A 144 12.72 3.01 2.34
CA PRO A 144 12.65 3.78 1.10
C PRO A 144 13.97 3.63 0.31
N THR A 145 13.89 3.62 -1.02
CA THR A 145 15.07 3.55 -1.91
C THR A 145 14.77 4.30 -3.20
N ILE A 146 15.59 5.29 -3.54
CA ILE A 146 15.50 6.02 -4.81
C ILE A 146 15.96 5.09 -5.93
N LEU A 147 15.15 4.99 -6.99
CA LEU A 147 15.38 4.11 -8.14
C LEU A 147 15.89 4.87 -9.36
N GLU A 148 15.28 6.02 -9.61
CA GLU A 148 15.61 6.94 -10.70
C GLU A 148 15.41 8.38 -10.21
N GLU A 149 16.32 9.27 -10.60
CA GLU A 149 16.20 10.70 -10.32
C GLU A 149 16.64 11.51 -11.53
N ASN A 150 15.86 12.54 -11.84
CA ASN A 150 16.16 13.55 -12.85
C ASN A 150 16.25 14.90 -12.14
N SER A 151 17.45 15.21 -11.64
CA SER A 151 17.71 16.42 -10.85
C SER A 151 17.78 17.66 -11.74
N THR A 152 17.44 18.80 -11.15
CA THR A 152 17.54 20.13 -11.73
C THR A 152 18.77 20.84 -11.15
N GLY A 153 19.33 21.80 -11.88
CA GLY A 153 20.52 22.55 -11.44
C GLY A 153 20.34 23.40 -10.18
N VAL A 154 19.10 23.55 -9.71
CA VAL A 154 18.72 24.35 -8.53
C VAL A 154 18.41 23.50 -7.29
N GLY A 155 18.73 22.20 -7.31
CA GLY A 155 18.52 21.30 -6.16
C GLY A 155 17.11 20.73 -6.05
N GLY A 156 16.29 20.84 -7.10
CA GLY A 156 15.00 20.17 -7.24
C GLY A 156 15.04 18.95 -8.16
N TYR A 157 13.89 18.30 -8.38
CA TYR A 157 13.75 17.19 -9.33
C TYR A 157 12.67 17.47 -10.37
N LYS A 158 12.96 17.18 -11.64
CA LYS A 158 11.93 17.15 -12.69
C LYS A 158 11.05 15.90 -12.55
N GLU A 159 11.70 14.78 -12.27
CA GLU A 159 11.09 13.47 -12.04
C GLU A 159 11.95 12.71 -11.02
N VAL A 160 11.32 12.01 -10.08
CA VAL A 160 11.99 11.08 -9.17
C VAL A 160 11.08 9.90 -8.89
N ILE A 161 11.65 8.69 -8.94
CA ILE A 161 10.96 7.43 -8.65
C ILE A 161 11.66 6.79 -7.47
N PHE A 162 10.89 6.41 -6.44
CA PHE A 162 11.41 5.66 -5.31
C PHE A 162 10.48 4.49 -4.95
N SER A 163 11.06 3.41 -4.44
CA SER A 163 10.31 2.30 -3.84
C SER A 163 10.28 2.43 -2.33
N VAL A 164 9.20 2.00 -1.70
CA VAL A 164 9.12 1.77 -0.26
C VAL A 164 8.84 0.30 0.00
N LYS A 165 9.81 -0.40 0.58
CA LYS A 165 9.67 -1.80 0.99
C LYS A 165 9.21 -1.89 2.45
N GLY A 166 8.08 -2.56 2.67
CA GLY A 166 7.50 -2.76 3.99
C GLY A 166 6.04 -3.21 3.91
N LYS A 167 5.65 -4.12 4.82
CA LYS A 167 4.27 -4.62 4.91
C LYS A 167 3.31 -3.45 5.10
N GLY A 168 2.29 -3.37 4.24
CA GLY A 168 1.26 -2.34 4.34
C GLY A 168 1.64 -0.97 3.75
N ALA A 169 2.74 -0.86 3.00
CA ALA A 169 3.20 0.42 2.47
C ALA A 169 2.17 1.02 1.50
N TYR A 170 1.68 0.25 0.54
CA TYR A 170 0.69 0.72 -0.43
C TYR A 170 -0.60 1.24 0.24
N SER A 171 -1.12 0.55 1.25
CA SER A 171 -2.36 0.94 1.96
C SER A 171 -2.36 2.38 2.50
N ARG A 172 -1.18 2.93 2.77
CA ARG A 172 -0.99 4.28 3.30
C ARG A 172 -0.68 5.28 2.21
N PHE A 173 0.15 4.90 1.25
CA PHE A 173 0.52 5.78 0.15
C PHE A 173 -0.58 5.94 -0.89
N LYS A 174 -1.55 5.00 -1.01
CA LYS A 174 -2.62 5.06 -2.03
C LYS A 174 -3.43 6.36 -2.03
N TYR A 175 -3.50 7.04 -0.89
CA TYR A 175 -4.20 8.33 -0.74
C TYR A 175 -3.37 9.55 -1.16
N GLU A 176 -2.08 9.36 -1.46
CA GLU A 176 -1.16 10.43 -1.84
C GLU A 176 -1.14 10.68 -3.36
N SER A 177 -1.79 9.81 -4.14
CA SER A 177 -1.86 9.94 -5.59
C SER A 177 -2.68 11.18 -5.98
N GLY A 178 -2.17 11.97 -6.92
CA GLY A 178 -2.83 13.15 -7.44
C GLY A 178 -1.94 14.40 -7.53
N VAL A 179 -2.58 15.56 -7.65
CA VAL A 179 -1.91 16.86 -7.79
C VAL A 179 -1.76 17.54 -6.43
N HIS A 180 -0.52 17.87 -6.09
CA HIS A 180 -0.15 18.60 -4.89
C HIS A 180 0.10 20.06 -5.24
N ARG A 181 -0.43 20.99 -4.43
CA ARG A 181 -0.31 22.44 -4.63
C ARG A 181 0.52 23.07 -3.51
N VAL A 182 1.44 23.95 -3.88
CA VAL A 182 2.19 24.78 -2.93
C VAL A 182 2.01 26.27 -3.25
N GLN A 183 1.87 27.09 -2.20
CA GLN A 183 1.84 28.54 -2.30
C GLN A 183 2.85 29.13 -1.33
N ARG A 184 3.95 29.68 -1.85
CA ARG A 184 5.00 30.32 -1.06
C ARG A 184 5.76 31.34 -1.90
N VAL A 185 6.63 32.12 -1.27
CA VAL A 185 7.64 32.92 -1.97
C VAL A 185 8.76 31.96 -2.40
N PRO A 186 8.97 31.72 -3.71
CA PRO A 186 10.01 30.81 -4.20
C PRO A 186 11.40 31.25 -3.79
N GLN A 187 12.32 30.30 -3.62
CA GLN A 187 13.73 30.62 -3.39
C GLN A 187 14.37 31.31 -4.60
N THR A 188 13.80 31.11 -5.79
CA THR A 188 14.24 31.71 -7.05
C THR A 188 13.62 33.10 -7.30
N GLU A 189 12.76 33.60 -6.41
CA GLU A 189 12.04 34.88 -6.59
C GLU A 189 12.70 36.02 -5.82
N SER A 190 12.95 37.16 -6.49
CA SER A 190 13.67 38.31 -5.91
C SER A 190 12.76 39.38 -5.31
N GLN A 191 11.48 39.45 -5.73
CA GLN A 191 10.55 40.51 -5.32
C GLN A 191 9.64 40.13 -4.14
N GLY A 192 9.82 38.95 -3.56
CA GLY A 192 9.02 38.49 -2.42
C GLY A 192 7.56 38.17 -2.76
N ARG A 193 7.24 37.91 -4.03
CA ARG A 193 5.88 37.59 -4.47
C ARG A 193 5.55 36.13 -4.19
N ILE A 194 4.30 35.86 -3.80
CA ILE A 194 3.81 34.49 -3.60
C ILE A 194 3.49 33.89 -4.96
N HIS A 195 4.09 32.75 -5.27
CA HIS A 195 3.78 31.96 -6.46
C HIS A 195 2.98 30.72 -6.06
N THR A 196 2.19 30.21 -7.02
CA THR A 196 1.52 28.92 -6.90
C THR A 196 2.22 27.94 -7.83
N SER A 197 2.71 26.83 -7.28
CA SER A 197 3.34 25.76 -8.03
C SER A 197 2.65 24.43 -7.74
N THR A 198 2.83 23.45 -8.62
CA THR A 198 2.25 22.11 -8.48
C THR A 198 3.27 21.01 -8.72
N ALA A 199 3.02 19.85 -8.14
CA ALA A 199 3.70 18.59 -8.44
C ALA A 199 2.66 17.47 -8.51
N THR A 200 2.90 16.46 -9.33
CA THR A 200 2.04 15.26 -9.39
C THR A 200 2.74 14.11 -8.69
N VAL A 201 1.98 13.35 -7.92
CA VAL A 201 2.44 12.12 -7.27
C VAL A 201 1.60 10.98 -7.84
N ALA A 202 2.25 9.97 -8.42
CA ALA A 202 1.63 8.72 -8.82
C ALA A 202 2.08 7.62 -7.85
N VAL A 203 1.15 6.75 -7.47
CA VAL A 203 1.36 5.73 -6.43
C VAL A 203 0.91 4.39 -6.97
N MET A 204 1.88 3.51 -7.22
CA MET A 204 1.62 2.21 -7.83
C MET A 204 2.06 1.09 -6.88
N PRO A 205 1.23 0.06 -6.65
CA PRO A 205 1.68 -1.10 -5.88
C PRO A 205 2.76 -1.86 -6.66
N GLU A 206 3.70 -2.48 -5.97
CA GLU A 206 4.59 -3.47 -6.60
C GLU A 206 3.73 -4.68 -7.02
N ILE A 207 3.92 -5.15 -8.25
CA ILE A 207 3.11 -6.21 -8.86
C ILE A 207 4.00 -7.44 -9.08
N ASP A 208 3.45 -8.63 -8.85
CA ASP A 208 4.12 -9.88 -9.21
C ASP A 208 4.14 -10.06 -10.74
N GLU A 209 5.17 -10.73 -11.26
CA GLU A 209 5.36 -10.94 -12.71
C GLU A 209 4.18 -11.66 -13.39
N VAL A 210 3.32 -12.34 -12.61
CA VAL A 210 2.17 -13.14 -13.09
C VAL A 210 0.95 -12.27 -13.41
N ASP A 211 0.81 -11.10 -12.80
CA ASP A 211 -0.41 -10.28 -12.91
C ASP A 211 -0.51 -9.58 -14.28
N ILE A 212 0.62 -9.20 -14.90
CA ILE A 212 0.70 -8.64 -16.27
C ILE A 212 1.89 -9.25 -17.01
N ALA A 213 1.60 -10.19 -17.90
CA ALA A 213 2.61 -10.80 -18.77
C ALA A 213 3.01 -9.81 -19.89
N ILE A 214 4.25 -9.32 -19.84
CA ILE A 214 4.86 -8.54 -20.93
C ILE A 214 5.63 -9.50 -21.84
N ASP A 215 5.38 -9.49 -23.14
CA ASP A 215 6.22 -10.24 -24.09
C ASP A 215 7.62 -9.61 -24.10
N PRO A 216 8.70 -10.37 -23.86
CA PRO A 216 10.07 -9.86 -23.94
C PRO A 216 10.40 -9.16 -25.27
N LYS A 217 9.69 -9.47 -26.36
CA LYS A 217 9.85 -8.81 -27.67
C LYS A 217 9.36 -7.37 -27.69
N ASP A 218 8.45 -7.02 -26.79
CA ASP A 218 7.91 -5.66 -26.65
C ASP A 218 8.81 -4.76 -25.79
N LEU A 219 9.91 -5.30 -25.26
CA LEU A 219 10.87 -4.59 -24.42
C LEU A 219 12.19 -4.36 -25.14
N GLU A 220 12.55 -3.09 -25.35
CA GLU A 220 13.89 -2.70 -25.72
C GLU A 220 14.71 -2.42 -24.46
N ILE A 221 15.67 -3.31 -24.16
CA ILE A 221 16.53 -3.21 -22.98
C ILE A 221 17.94 -2.83 -23.40
N THR A 222 18.36 -1.61 -23.05
CA THR A 222 19.71 -1.10 -23.31
C THR A 222 20.50 -0.96 -22.01
N ALA A 223 21.67 -1.58 -21.94
CA ALA A 223 22.60 -1.39 -20.83
C ALA A 223 23.32 -0.04 -20.98
N THR A 224 23.34 0.75 -19.91
CA THR A 224 23.97 2.08 -19.88
C THR A 224 24.92 2.20 -18.70
N PHE A 225 25.81 3.19 -18.74
CA PHE A 225 26.64 3.52 -17.59
C PHE A 225 25.83 4.31 -16.57
N SER A 226 26.00 3.98 -15.30
CA SER A 226 25.38 4.72 -14.21
C SER A 226 25.95 6.14 -14.14
N SER A 227 25.08 7.13 -13.93
CA SER A 227 25.48 8.53 -13.72
C SER A 227 25.32 8.87 -12.24
N GLY A 228 26.44 9.11 -11.54
CA GLY A 228 26.46 9.47 -10.12
C GLY A 228 27.81 9.18 -9.44
N PRO A 229 27.97 9.53 -8.14
CA PRO A 229 29.17 9.22 -7.35
C PRO A 229 29.23 7.72 -7.01
N GLY A 230 29.39 6.89 -8.03
CA GLY A 230 29.69 5.46 -7.90
C GLY A 230 31.19 5.22 -7.95
N GLY A 231 31.69 4.27 -7.16
CA GLY A 231 33.09 3.85 -7.21
C GLY A 231 33.50 3.32 -8.60
N GLN A 232 34.80 3.08 -8.81
CA GLN A 232 35.36 2.70 -10.13
C GLN A 232 34.60 1.56 -10.84
N HIS A 233 34.01 0.63 -10.07
CA HIS A 233 33.20 -0.47 -10.61
C HIS A 233 31.97 0.00 -11.39
N MET A 234 31.23 1.01 -10.89
CA MET A 234 30.02 1.53 -11.55
C MET A 234 30.35 2.40 -12.77
N GLN A 235 31.55 2.98 -12.81
CA GLN A 235 32.01 3.78 -13.96
C GLN A 235 32.52 2.89 -15.10
N LYS A 236 33.07 1.72 -14.80
CA LYS A 236 33.63 0.79 -15.80
C LYS A 236 32.63 -0.22 -16.32
N ASN A 237 31.64 -0.61 -15.51
CA ASN A 237 30.64 -1.61 -15.88
C ASN A 237 29.31 -0.94 -16.21
N ALA A 238 28.67 -1.36 -17.30
CA ALA A 238 27.33 -0.90 -17.69
C ALA A 238 26.28 -1.55 -16.76
N THR A 239 26.16 -1.01 -15.55
CA THR A 239 25.27 -1.53 -14.50
C THR A 239 23.85 -0.98 -14.60
N ALA A 240 23.64 0.18 -15.23
CA ALA A 240 22.32 0.78 -15.38
C ALA A 240 21.53 0.14 -16.55
N ALA A 241 20.21 0.06 -16.41
CA ALA A 241 19.31 -0.45 -17.43
C ALA A 241 18.35 0.65 -17.89
N ARG A 242 18.30 0.93 -19.19
CA ARG A 242 17.21 1.69 -19.81
C ARG A 242 16.28 0.69 -20.47
N ILE A 243 15.02 0.70 -20.09
CA ILE A 243 13.99 -0.19 -20.64
C ILE A 243 12.93 0.68 -21.30
N VAL A 244 12.53 0.31 -22.51
CA VAL A 244 11.44 0.94 -23.24
C VAL A 244 10.43 -0.14 -23.61
N HIS A 245 9.17 0.07 -23.23
CA HIS A 245 8.06 -0.73 -23.73
C HIS A 245 7.61 -0.17 -25.08
N ILE A 246 7.92 -0.88 -26.15
CA ILE A 246 7.75 -0.43 -27.54
C ILE A 246 6.30 -0.05 -27.85
N PRO A 247 5.27 -0.86 -27.47
CA PRO A 247 3.88 -0.56 -27.81
C PRO A 247 3.34 0.72 -27.17
N THR A 248 3.75 1.04 -25.94
CA THR A 248 3.23 2.20 -25.20
C THR A 248 4.18 3.39 -25.18
N GLY A 249 5.44 3.20 -25.58
CA GLY A 249 6.49 4.22 -25.52
C GLY A 249 6.96 4.55 -24.11
N ILE A 250 6.52 3.81 -23.08
CA ILE A 250 6.94 4.04 -21.69
C ILE A 250 8.41 3.67 -21.57
N ALA A 251 9.22 4.63 -21.08
CA ALA A 251 10.63 4.43 -20.83
C ALA A 251 10.96 4.65 -19.36
N VAL A 252 11.88 3.85 -18.83
CA VAL A 252 12.37 3.93 -17.45
C VAL A 252 13.88 3.68 -17.46
N LYS A 253 14.66 4.40 -16.65
CA LYS A 253 16.11 4.18 -16.49
C LYS A 253 16.45 3.90 -15.02
N ILE A 254 16.81 2.66 -14.73
CA ILE A 254 17.14 2.22 -13.38
C ILE A 254 18.65 2.04 -13.20
N GLN A 255 19.17 2.58 -12.09
CA GLN A 255 20.60 2.53 -11.76
C GLN A 255 20.88 2.37 -10.26
N SER A 256 19.88 2.01 -9.45
CA SER A 256 19.99 1.93 -7.99
C SER A 256 20.83 0.75 -7.51
N GLU A 257 20.80 -0.38 -8.22
CA GLU A 257 21.52 -1.59 -7.84
C GLU A 257 22.88 -1.73 -8.53
N ARG A 258 23.77 -2.53 -7.93
CA ARG A 258 25.11 -2.80 -8.49
C ARG A 258 25.09 -3.79 -9.66
N SER A 259 24.00 -4.53 -9.84
CA SER A 259 23.84 -5.55 -10.87
C SER A 259 22.89 -5.08 -11.97
N LEU A 260 23.31 -5.26 -13.22
CA LEU A 260 22.44 -5.01 -14.39
C LEU A 260 21.16 -5.86 -14.33
N THR A 261 21.25 -7.12 -13.89
CA THR A 261 20.09 -8.02 -13.81
C THR A 261 19.05 -7.49 -12.82
N GLN A 262 19.48 -7.01 -11.66
CA GLN A 262 18.56 -6.44 -10.66
C GLN A 262 17.92 -5.14 -11.15
N ASN A 263 18.70 -4.27 -11.79
CA ASN A 263 18.17 -3.05 -12.41
C ASN A 263 17.17 -3.36 -13.54
N LYS A 264 17.40 -4.44 -14.31
CA LYS A 264 16.45 -4.92 -15.33
C LYS A 264 15.12 -5.36 -14.70
N GLN A 265 15.17 -6.18 -13.66
CA GLN A 265 13.97 -6.66 -12.97
C GLN A 265 13.15 -5.51 -12.37
N LEU A 266 13.81 -4.57 -11.69
CA LEU A 266 13.16 -3.37 -11.15
C LEU A 266 12.52 -2.51 -12.25
N GLY A 267 13.20 -2.33 -13.38
CA GLY A 267 12.66 -1.57 -14.50
C GLY A 267 11.43 -2.23 -15.13
N ILE A 268 11.42 -3.57 -15.25
CA ILE A 268 10.26 -4.33 -15.73
C ILE A 268 9.09 -4.18 -14.75
N ALA A 269 9.33 -4.32 -13.44
CA ALA A 269 8.31 -4.16 -12.41
C ALA A 269 7.65 -2.76 -12.44
N ILE A 270 8.43 -1.70 -12.65
CA ILE A 270 7.89 -0.33 -12.79
C ILE A 270 7.06 -0.19 -14.08
N ILE A 271 7.49 -0.78 -15.18
CA ILE A 271 6.73 -0.75 -16.44
C ILE A 271 5.40 -1.50 -16.25
N GLN A 272 5.41 -2.68 -15.62
CA GLN A 272 4.18 -3.42 -15.28
C GLN A 272 3.25 -2.56 -14.41
N ALA A 273 3.81 -1.90 -13.38
CA ALA A 273 3.07 -1.00 -12.50
C ALA A 273 2.38 0.15 -13.24
N ARG A 274 3.09 0.81 -14.15
CA ARG A 274 2.54 1.87 -15.00
C ARG A 274 1.50 1.35 -16.00
N LEU A 275 1.70 0.16 -16.57
CA LEU A 275 0.74 -0.44 -17.50
C LEU A 275 -0.57 -0.81 -16.79
N GLN A 276 -0.49 -1.33 -15.56
CA GLN A 276 -1.68 -1.60 -14.75
C GLN A 276 -2.46 -0.32 -14.46
N GLU A 277 -1.77 0.73 -14.00
CA GLU A 277 -2.37 2.02 -13.70
C GLU A 277 -3.11 2.59 -14.91
N ILE A 278 -2.50 2.54 -16.11
CA ILE A 278 -3.14 2.98 -17.36
C ILE A 278 -4.41 2.16 -17.68
N GLU A 279 -4.39 0.86 -17.43
CA GLU A 279 -5.56 0.00 -17.69
C GLU A 279 -6.68 0.25 -16.68
N GLU A 280 -6.34 0.42 -15.40
CA GLU A 280 -7.28 0.79 -14.35
C GLU A 280 -7.92 2.15 -14.63
N ASP A 281 -7.13 3.15 -15.02
CA ASP A 281 -7.62 4.50 -15.38
C ASP A 281 -8.60 4.46 -16.57
N LYS A 282 -8.32 3.64 -17.59
CA LYS A 282 -9.23 3.45 -18.72
C LYS A 282 -10.54 2.81 -18.27
N GLN A 283 -10.49 1.78 -17.43
CA GLN A 283 -11.68 1.11 -16.91
C GLN A 283 -12.51 2.07 -16.07
N HIS A 284 -11.89 2.82 -15.16
CA HIS A 284 -12.57 3.84 -14.36
C HIS A 284 -13.22 4.92 -15.22
N THR A 285 -12.53 5.41 -16.26
CA THR A 285 -13.07 6.41 -17.19
C THR A 285 -14.22 5.85 -18.02
N ALA A 286 -14.14 4.60 -18.47
CA ALA A 286 -15.18 3.94 -19.26
C ALA A 286 -16.44 3.62 -18.44
N VAL A 287 -16.31 3.36 -17.14
CA VAL A 287 -17.45 3.13 -16.23
C VAL A 287 -18.11 4.45 -15.80
N ALA A 288 -17.36 5.56 -15.81
CA ALA A 288 -17.87 6.89 -15.46
C ALA A 288 -18.54 7.64 -16.63
N ALA A 289 -18.40 7.16 -17.86
CA ALA A 289 -18.97 7.72 -19.08
C ALA A 289 -20.29 7.04 -19.46
#